data_AF-A0A540UVX1-F1
#
_entry.id   AF-A0A540UVX1-F1
#
_cell.length_a   1.000
_cell.length_b   1.000
_cell.length_c   1.000
_cell.angle_alpha   90.00
_cell.angle_beta   90.00
_cell.angle_gamma   90.00
#
_symmetry.space_group_name_H-M   'P 1'
#
loop_
_entity.id
_entity.type
_entity.pdbx_description
1 polymer ?
#
loop_
_entity_poly.entity_id
_entity_poly.type
_entity_poly.pdbx_seq_one_letter_code
_entity_poly.pdbx_strand_id
1 'polypeptide(L)'
;MEAKIDGQLKKFWLAYNDGWKPAVGHEVQVDNYRFSVCPTKKGIVISEVTTGMRIEVYGYNVITDTMCATKEGMIDYINIFVVPRLISIVEKKDLGTIIKECVAKAEKTLGKMPPIELVDESILDPVSEILN
;
A
#
# COMPACT_ATOMS: atom_id res chain seq x y z
N MET A 1 -8.62 -6.03 -17.62
CA MET A 1 -7.63 -6.03 -16.52
C MET A 1 -8.22 -6.72 -15.33
N GLU A 2 -7.45 -7.57 -14.68
CA GLU A 2 -7.86 -8.27 -13.48
C GLU A 2 -7.13 -7.67 -12.27
N ALA A 3 -7.88 -7.43 -11.19
CA ALA A 3 -7.33 -6.96 -9.93
C ALA A 3 -7.58 -8.00 -8.84
N LYS A 4 -6.57 -8.22 -7.99
CA LYS A 4 -6.64 -9.13 -6.83
C LYS A 4 -6.14 -8.41 -5.61
N ILE A 5 -6.85 -8.55 -4.50
CA ILE A 5 -6.44 -8.03 -3.20
C ILE A 5 -5.98 -9.21 -2.36
N ASP A 6 -4.81 -9.10 -1.76
CA ASP A 6 -4.34 -10.04 -0.76
C ASP A 6 -4.97 -9.70 0.60
N GLY A 7 -5.80 -10.61 1.10
CA GLY A 7 -6.43 -10.48 2.41
C GLY A 7 -5.45 -10.59 3.57
N GLN A 8 -4.26 -11.15 3.37
CA GLN A 8 -3.24 -11.25 4.41
C GLN A 8 -2.52 -9.91 4.58
N LEU A 9 -2.45 -9.41 5.82
CA LEU A 9 -1.65 -8.23 6.13
C LEU A 9 -0.16 -8.52 5.94
N LYS A 10 0.53 -7.55 5.35
CA LYS A 10 1.98 -7.57 5.13
C LYS A 10 2.61 -6.27 5.58
N LYS A 11 3.87 -6.35 5.99
CA LYS A 11 4.74 -5.21 6.25
C LYS A 11 5.52 -4.89 4.99
N PHE A 12 5.17 -3.76 4.40
CA PHE A 12 5.82 -3.20 3.22
C PHE A 12 6.86 -2.13 3.62
N TRP A 13 7.72 -1.78 2.68
CA TRP A 13 8.73 -0.74 2.84
C TRP A 13 8.46 0.41 1.88
N LEU A 14 8.09 1.56 2.44
CA LEU A 14 7.81 2.77 1.69
C LEU A 14 9.10 3.58 1.53
N ALA A 15 9.33 4.12 0.33
CA ALA A 15 10.48 4.95 0.02
C ALA A 15 10.25 6.40 0.48
N TYR A 16 10.94 6.82 1.54
CA TYR A 16 11.00 8.21 1.98
C TYR A 16 12.38 8.81 1.68
N ASN A 17 12.47 10.13 1.66
CA ASN A 17 13.73 10.85 1.41
C ASN A 17 14.83 10.53 2.42
N ASP A 18 14.45 10.11 3.64
CA ASP A 18 15.34 9.79 4.76
C ASP A 18 15.52 8.28 4.97
N GLY A 19 15.01 7.43 4.07
CA GLY A 19 15.19 5.98 4.13
C GLY A 19 13.91 5.17 3.92
N TRP A 20 14.07 3.85 4.04
CA TRP A 20 12.95 2.91 4.04
C TRP A 20 12.14 3.02 5.33
N LYS A 21 10.82 3.17 5.21
CA LYS A 21 9.92 3.18 6.38
C LYS A 21 8.93 2.03 6.29
N PRO A 22 8.80 1.21 7.35
CA PRO A 22 7.85 0.11 7.34
C PRO A 22 6.42 0.64 7.42
N ALA A 23 5.50 -0.02 6.71
CA ALA A 23 4.07 0.22 6.84
C ALA A 23 3.31 -1.09 6.66
N VAL A 24 2.26 -1.29 7.47
CA VAL A 24 1.42 -2.48 7.39
C VAL A 24 0.21 -2.18 6.53
N GLY A 25 -0.17 -3.12 5.67
CA GLY A 25 -1.35 -2.98 4.83
C GLY A 25 -1.61 -4.21 3.97
N HIS A 26 -2.35 -3.99 2.88
CA HIS A 26 -2.71 -5.03 1.92
C HIS A 26 -1.92 -4.90 0.63
N GLU A 27 -1.69 -6.02 -0.03
CA GLU A 27 -1.20 -6.05 -1.41
C GLU A 27 -2.38 -5.99 -2.38
N VAL A 28 -2.24 -5.20 -3.44
CA VAL A 28 -3.16 -5.18 -4.57
C VAL A 28 -2.37 -5.47 -5.83
N GLN A 29 -2.71 -6.54 -6.51
CA GLN A 29 -2.16 -6.88 -7.81
C GLN A 29 -3.13 -6.45 -8.91
N VAL A 30 -2.63 -5.71 -9.90
CA VAL A 30 -3.36 -5.39 -11.13
C VAL A 30 -2.52 -5.86 -12.31
N ASP A 31 -3.01 -6.88 -13.02
CA ASP A 31 -2.23 -7.67 -13.98
C ASP A 31 -0.86 -8.11 -13.38
N ASN A 32 0.25 -7.56 -13.86
CA ASN A 32 1.62 -7.90 -13.43
C ASN A 32 2.20 -6.91 -12.41
N TYR A 33 1.46 -5.84 -12.08
CA TYR A 33 1.92 -4.79 -11.18
C TYR A 33 1.39 -5.03 -9.76
N ARG A 34 2.25 -4.84 -8.77
CA ARG A 34 1.93 -5.04 -7.35
C ARG A 34 2.04 -3.73 -6.60
N PHE A 35 1.01 -3.41 -5.86
CA PHE A 35 0.89 -2.19 -5.07
C PHE A 35 0.65 -2.54 -3.61
N SER A 36 1.24 -1.77 -2.69
CA SER A 36 0.88 -1.78 -1.29
C SER A 36 -0.14 -0.68 -1.03
N VAL A 37 -1.13 -0.97 -0.18
CA VAL A 37 -2.10 0.00 0.30
C VAL A 37 -2.01 0.03 1.82
N CYS A 38 -1.36 1.06 2.34
CA CYS A 38 -0.99 1.14 3.75
C CYS A 38 -1.62 2.38 4.41
N PRO A 39 -2.45 2.23 5.45
CA PRO A 39 -2.80 3.35 6.32
C PRO A 39 -1.54 3.87 7.04
N THR A 40 -1.36 5.18 7.04
CA THR A 40 -0.23 5.86 7.70
C THR A 40 -0.70 7.16 8.34
N LYS A 41 0.14 7.81 9.14
CA LYS A 41 -0.16 9.16 9.67
C LYS A 41 -0.49 10.22 8.61
N LYS A 42 -0.13 9.99 7.33
CA LYS A 42 -0.40 10.92 6.21
C LYS A 42 -1.68 10.60 5.45
N GLY A 43 -2.41 9.55 5.83
CA GLY A 43 -3.51 8.97 5.06
C GLY A 43 -3.18 7.58 4.55
N ILE A 44 -4.03 7.08 3.64
CA ILE A 44 -3.81 5.81 2.96
C ILE A 44 -2.80 6.02 1.83
N VAL A 45 -1.61 5.47 2.00
CA VAL A 45 -0.51 5.58 1.04
C VAL A 45 -0.51 4.37 0.14
N ILE A 46 -0.53 4.61 -1.16
CA ILE A 46 -0.44 3.58 -2.19
C ILE A 46 0.94 3.66 -2.84
N SER A 47 1.68 2.57 -2.83
CA SER A 47 3.05 2.53 -3.38
C SER A 47 3.26 1.29 -4.24
N GLU A 48 4.18 1.36 -5.19
CA GLU A 48 4.62 0.16 -5.92
C GLU A 48 5.53 -0.69 -5.03
N VAL A 49 5.29 -2.00 -5.02
CA VAL A 49 5.83 -2.93 -4.01
C VAL A 49 7.34 -3.13 -4.10
N THR A 50 7.93 -3.12 -5.30
CA THR A 50 9.36 -3.42 -5.48
C THR A 50 10.28 -2.22 -5.25
N THR A 51 9.76 -1.01 -5.43
CA THR A 51 10.50 0.24 -5.26
C THR A 51 10.11 1.00 -4.00
N GLY A 52 8.98 0.65 -3.38
CA GLY A 52 8.35 1.44 -2.33
C GLY A 52 7.93 2.84 -2.79
N MET A 53 7.97 3.13 -4.10
CA MET A 53 7.66 4.44 -4.62
C MET A 53 6.17 4.73 -4.46
N ARG A 54 5.89 5.86 -3.84
CA ARG A 54 4.54 6.39 -3.69
C ARG A 54 3.91 6.71 -5.05
N ILE A 55 2.78 6.08 -5.33
CA ILE A 55 1.94 6.32 -6.50
C ILE A 55 0.88 7.37 -6.18
N GLU A 56 0.20 7.23 -5.04
CA GLU A 56 -0.91 8.09 -4.64
C GLU A 56 -1.06 8.13 -3.12
N VAL A 57 -1.75 9.17 -2.61
CA VAL A 57 -2.11 9.28 -1.20
C VAL A 57 -3.55 9.75 -1.12
N TYR A 58 -4.36 9.01 -0.38
CA TYR A 58 -5.72 9.40 -0.03
C TYR A 58 -5.68 9.96 1.38
N GLY A 59 -6.00 11.26 1.53
CA GLY A 59 -6.12 11.88 2.84
C GLY A 59 -7.29 11.28 3.62
N TYR A 60 -7.16 11.25 4.95
CA TYR A 60 -8.24 10.79 5.82
C TYR A 60 -9.46 11.70 5.73
N ASN A 61 -10.63 11.08 5.71
CA ASN A 61 -11.95 11.68 5.75
C ASN A 61 -12.94 10.68 6.37
N VAL A 62 -14.20 11.09 6.54
CA VAL A 62 -15.23 10.26 7.20
C VAL A 62 -15.38 8.87 6.55
N ILE A 63 -15.24 8.75 5.23
CA ILE A 63 -15.35 7.46 4.52
C ILE A 63 -14.16 6.57 4.86
N THR A 64 -12.93 7.10 4.81
CA THR A 64 -11.75 6.30 5.19
C THR A 64 -11.79 5.89 6.65
N ASP A 65 -12.22 6.79 7.53
CA ASP A 65 -12.25 6.52 8.98
C ASP A 65 -13.29 5.45 9.32
N THR A 66 -14.45 5.49 8.65
CA THR A 66 -15.52 4.52 8.87
C THR A 66 -15.18 3.16 8.25
N MET A 67 -14.74 3.13 7.00
CA MET A 67 -14.50 1.86 6.30
C MET A 67 -13.21 1.20 6.76
N CYS A 68 -12.12 1.94 6.95
CA CYS A 68 -10.83 1.36 7.32
C CYS A 68 -10.70 1.08 8.83
N ALA A 69 -11.78 1.19 9.61
CA ALA A 69 -11.81 0.83 11.03
C ALA A 69 -11.67 -0.68 11.27
N THR A 70 -12.02 -1.50 10.28
CA THR A 70 -11.83 -2.96 10.31
C THR A 70 -11.04 -3.43 9.10
N LYS A 71 -10.49 -4.64 9.18
CA LYS A 71 -9.78 -5.27 8.08
C LYS A 71 -10.67 -5.48 6.87
N GLU A 72 -11.89 -5.99 7.09
CA GLU A 72 -12.86 -6.26 6.04
C GLU A 72 -13.29 -4.95 5.37
N GLY A 73 -13.57 -3.90 6.16
CA GLY A 73 -13.95 -2.60 5.62
C GLY A 73 -12.79 -1.91 4.88
N MET A 74 -11.53 -2.13 5.29
CA MET A 74 -10.36 -1.70 4.53
C MET A 74 -10.28 -2.41 3.17
N ILE A 75 -10.55 -3.72 3.11
CA ILE A 75 -10.60 -4.46 1.85
C ILE A 75 -11.73 -3.93 0.95
N ASP A 76 -12.90 -3.64 1.51
CA ASP A 76 -14.00 -3.02 0.78
C ASP A 76 -13.63 -1.62 0.25
N TYR A 77 -12.96 -0.81 1.08
CA TYR A 77 -12.46 0.49 0.68
C TYR A 77 -11.47 0.36 -0.51
N ILE A 78 -10.55 -0.61 -0.44
CA ILE A 78 -9.61 -0.88 -1.52
C ILE A 78 -10.35 -1.29 -2.80
N ASN A 79 -11.31 -2.19 -2.70
CA ASN A 79 -12.11 -2.64 -3.84
C ASN A 79 -12.88 -1.48 -4.50
N ILE A 80 -13.53 -0.63 -3.70
CA ILE A 80 -14.42 0.42 -4.21
C ILE A 80 -13.65 1.62 -4.75
N PHE A 81 -12.60 2.06 -4.05
CA PHE A 81 -11.93 3.33 -4.35
C PHE A 81 -10.54 3.17 -4.96
N VAL A 82 -9.76 2.20 -4.50
CA VAL A 82 -8.35 2.07 -4.89
C VAL A 82 -8.18 1.27 -6.18
N VAL A 83 -8.87 0.14 -6.32
CA VAL A 83 -8.76 -0.74 -7.50
C VAL A 83 -9.11 -0.02 -8.81
N PRO A 84 -10.25 0.69 -8.94
CA PRO A 84 -10.57 1.40 -10.19
C PRO A 84 -9.52 2.45 -10.56
N ARG A 85 -8.94 3.10 -9.54
CA ARG A 85 -7.88 4.08 -9.74
C ARG A 85 -6.59 3.43 -10.21
N LEU A 86 -6.15 2.33 -9.58
CA LEU A 86 -4.98 1.58 -9.98
C LEU A 86 -5.13 1.05 -11.42
N ILE A 87 -6.30 0.53 -11.77
CA ILE A 87 -6.61 0.12 -13.15
C ILE A 87 -6.38 1.30 -14.10
N SER A 88 -6.98 2.46 -13.81
CA SER A 88 -6.80 3.63 -14.68
C SER A 88 -5.34 4.10 -14.80
N ILE A 89 -4.53 3.94 -13.75
CA ILE A 89 -3.10 4.28 -13.77
C ILE A 89 -2.33 3.31 -14.66
N VAL A 90 -2.57 2.00 -14.52
CA VAL A 90 -1.90 0.96 -15.31
C VAL A 90 -2.26 1.10 -16.81
N GLU A 91 -3.50 1.47 -17.14
CA GLU A 91 -3.91 1.67 -18.54
C GLU A 91 -3.28 2.92 -19.19
N LYS A 92 -3.09 3.99 -18.42
CA LYS A 92 -2.70 5.31 -18.94
C LYS A 92 -1.21 5.59 -18.88
N LYS A 93 -0.45 4.85 -18.06
CA LYS A 93 0.97 5.12 -17.82
C LYS A 93 1.82 3.91 -18.21
N ASP A 94 2.99 4.19 -18.78
CA ASP A 94 4.04 3.19 -18.95
C ASP A 94 4.73 2.92 -17.60
N LEU A 95 4.03 2.18 -16.74
CA LEU A 95 4.54 1.79 -15.43
C LEU A 95 5.80 0.92 -15.54
N GLY A 96 5.94 0.13 -16.62
CA GLY A 96 7.14 -0.69 -16.84
C GLY A 96 8.41 0.15 -16.92
N THR A 97 8.38 1.24 -17.69
CA THR A 97 9.51 2.18 -17.77
C THR A 97 9.70 2.95 -16.46
N ILE A 98 8.62 3.48 -15.88
CA ILE A 98 8.68 4.25 -14.62
C ILE A 98 9.28 3.40 -13.49
N ILE A 99 8.82 2.16 -13.31
CA ILE A 99 9.30 1.27 -12.26
C ILE A 99 10.79 0.96 -12.43
N LYS A 100 11.24 0.67 -13.66
CA LYS A 100 12.68 0.42 -13.92
C LYS A 100 13.57 1.58 -13.52
N GLU A 101 13.17 2.81 -13.85
CA GLU A 101 13.89 4.02 -13.44
C GLU A 101 13.89 4.20 -11.91
N CYS A 102 12.76 3.90 -11.27
CA CYS A 102 12.61 4.02 -9.83
C CYS A 102 13.39 2.97 -9.05
N VAL A 103 13.50 1.72 -9.53
CA VAL A 103 14.35 0.68 -8.91
C VAL A 103 15.80 1.16 -8.85
N ALA A 104 16.34 1.60 -9.99
CA ALA A 104 17.73 2.05 -10.06
C ALA A 104 18.01 3.25 -9.15
N LYS A 105 17.05 4.18 -9.07
CA LYS A 105 17.15 5.34 -8.19
C LYS A 105 17.04 4.96 -6.71
N ALA A 106 16.08 4.11 -6.35
CA ALA A 106 15.84 3.68 -4.97
C ALA A 106 17.06 2.93 -4.42
N GLU A 107 17.62 1.97 -5.17
CA GLU A 107 18.80 1.23 -4.75
C GLU A 107 20.02 2.14 -4.54
N LYS A 108 20.24 3.11 -5.45
CA LYS A 108 21.34 4.08 -5.33
C LYS A 108 21.18 5.01 -4.12
N THR A 109 19.95 5.38 -3.75
CA THR A 109 19.69 6.44 -2.75
C THR A 109 19.36 5.90 -1.37
N LEU A 110 18.62 4.80 -1.29
CA LEU A 110 18.13 4.20 -0.05
C LEU A 110 18.83 2.87 0.28
N GLY A 111 19.66 2.35 -0.63
CA GLY A 111 20.23 1.02 -0.53
C GLY A 111 19.21 -0.08 -0.80
N LYS A 112 19.58 -1.32 -0.45
CA LYS A 112 18.73 -2.49 -0.66
C LYS A 112 17.45 -2.41 0.18
N MET A 113 16.30 -2.55 -0.47
CA MET A 113 15.00 -2.63 0.21
C MET A 113 14.97 -3.88 1.11
N PRO A 114 14.53 -3.77 2.38
CA PRO A 114 14.37 -4.96 3.22
C PRO A 114 13.22 -5.87 2.71
N PRO A 115 13.20 -7.15 3.12
CA PRO A 115 12.17 -8.08 2.67
C PRO A 115 10.78 -7.69 3.19
N ILE A 116 9.75 -8.05 2.42
CA ILE A 116 8.35 -7.93 2.84
C ILE A 116 8.03 -9.12 3.74
N GLU A 117 7.42 -8.82 4.89
CA GLU A 117 7.11 -9.80 5.93
C GLU A 117 5.59 -9.97 6.04
N LEU A 118 5.11 -11.20 6.27
CA LEU A 118 3.72 -11.41 6.67
C LEU A 118 3.54 -10.90 8.10
N VAL A 119 2.41 -10.24 8.36
CA VAL A 119 2.07 -9.79 9.72
C VAL A 119 1.27 -10.90 10.38
N ASP A 120 1.74 -11.35 11.54
CA ASP A 120 0.93 -12.17 12.43
C ASP A 120 -0.19 -11.28 13.01
N GLU A 121 -1.44 -11.61 12.75
CA GLU A 121 -2.58 -10.80 13.21
C GLU A 121 -2.97 -11.14 14.65
N SER A 122 -2.48 -12.28 15.18
CA SER A 122 -2.76 -12.69 16.58
C SER A 122 -2.08 -11.81 17.62
N ILE A 123 -1.07 -11.02 17.20
CA ILE A 123 -0.34 -10.06 18.05
C ILE A 123 -0.91 -8.64 17.98
N LEU A 124 -1.94 -8.40 17.17
CA LEU A 124 -2.64 -7.12 17.14
C LEU A 124 -3.68 -7.10 18.26
N ASP A 125 -3.47 -6.25 19.26
CA ASP A 125 -4.44 -6.08 20.34
C ASP A 125 -5.82 -5.70 19.77
N PRO A 126 -6.92 -6.32 20.23
CA PRO A 126 -8.24 -5.89 19.82
C PRO A 126 -8.42 -4.42 20.20
N VAL A 127 -8.80 -3.61 19.22
CA VAL A 127 -8.98 -2.14 19.30
C VAL A 127 -10.06 -1.74 20.34
N SER A 128 -10.69 -2.71 21.01
CA SER A 128 -11.84 -2.56 21.90
C SER A 128 -11.56 -1.89 23.26
N GLU A 129 -10.31 -1.52 23.59
CA GLU A 129 -9.99 -0.90 24.88
C GLU A 129 -9.71 0.61 24.83
N ILE A 130 -9.77 1.26 23.66
CA ILE A 130 -9.68 2.72 23.59
C ILE A 130 -11.09 3.30 23.76
N LEU A 131 -11.37 3.77 24.97
CA LEU A 131 -12.56 4.54 25.36
C LEU A 131 -12.84 5.67 24.35
N ASN A 132 -14.08 5.72 23.85
CA ASN A 132 -14.67 6.91 23.22
C ASN A 132 -14.77 8.07 24.21
#